data_AF-A0A9W7HFS5-F1
#
_entry.id   AF-A0A9W7HFS5-F1
#
_cell.length_a   1.000
_cell.length_b   1.000
_cell.length_c   1.000
_cell.angle_alpha   90.00
_cell.angle_beta   90.00
_cell.angle_gamma   90.00
#
_symmetry.space_group_name_H-M   'P 1'
#
loop_
_entity.id
_entity.type
_entity.pdbx_description
1 polymer ?
#
loop_
_entity_poly.entity_id
_entity_poly.type
_entity_poly.pdbx_seq_one_letter_code
_entity_poly.pdbx_strand_id
1 'polypeptide(L)'
;MTVANLKQKIVAEWPRDKTIAPKSVKDLKLIHAGKVLENNKTLADSRITIGDLPVGFIIMHVVVQPATGKNKTEKSKEEMQKLNSCGCVIL
;
A
#
# COMPACT_ATOMS: atom_id res chain seq x y z
N MET A 1 -6.61 -6.26 16.23
CA MET A 1 -7.03 -5.75 14.89
C MET A 1 -5.97 -6.15 13.87
N THR A 2 -6.36 -6.88 12.83
CA THR A 2 -5.47 -7.20 11.69
C THR A 2 -5.41 -6.05 10.71
N VAL A 3 -4.37 -6.02 9.88
CA VAL A 3 -4.26 -5.06 8.76
C VAL A 3 -5.41 -5.23 7.79
N ALA A 4 -5.84 -6.47 7.50
CA ALA A 4 -7.00 -6.75 6.67
C ALA A 4 -8.29 -6.08 7.20
N ASN A 5 -8.58 -6.24 8.50
CA ASN A 5 -9.79 -5.67 9.10
C ASN A 5 -9.75 -4.14 9.08
N LEU A 6 -8.57 -3.53 9.28
CA LEU A 6 -8.41 -2.08 9.17
C LEU A 6 -8.67 -1.60 7.74
N LYS A 7 -8.13 -2.29 6.73
CA LYS A 7 -8.41 -1.97 5.33
C LYS A 7 -9.89 -2.09 4.99
N GLN A 8 -10.59 -3.10 5.51
CA GLN A 8 -12.04 -3.22 5.33
C GLN A 8 -12.79 -2.02 5.90
N LYS A 9 -12.43 -1.56 7.10
CA LYS A 9 -13.02 -0.34 7.70
C LYS A 9 -12.75 0.90 6.85
N ILE A 10 -11.53 1.04 6.33
CA ILE A 10 -11.17 2.16 5.44
C ILE A 10 -12.01 2.16 4.16
N VAL A 11 -12.27 1.00 3.56
CA VAL A 11 -13.16 0.90 2.38
C VAL A 11 -14.59 1.29 2.73
N ALA A 12 -15.11 0.84 3.88
CA ALA A 12 -16.48 1.13 4.31
C ALA A 12 -16.69 2.62 4.62
N GLU A 13 -15.73 3.24 5.29
CA GLU A 13 -15.75 4.64 5.71
C GLU A 13 -15.05 5.56 4.71
N TRP A 14 -14.89 5.14 3.45
CA TRP A 14 -14.14 5.93 2.48
C TRP A 14 -14.86 7.26 2.18
N PRO A 15 -14.15 8.39 2.23
CA PRO A 15 -14.73 9.71 1.94
C PRO A 15 -15.34 9.76 0.53
N ARG A 16 -16.61 10.16 0.45
CA ARG A 16 -17.38 10.21 -0.81
C ARG A 16 -16.97 11.36 -1.72
N ASP A 17 -16.25 12.34 -1.20
CA ASP A 17 -15.71 13.51 -1.91
C ASP A 17 -14.42 13.20 -2.70
N LYS A 18 -13.87 11.98 -2.61
CA LYS A 18 -12.65 11.61 -3.34
C LYS A 18 -12.97 11.01 -4.70
N THR A 19 -12.29 11.54 -5.73
CA THR A 19 -12.37 11.05 -7.13
C THR A 19 -11.87 9.61 -7.28
N ILE A 20 -10.98 9.16 -6.40
CA ILE A 20 -10.42 7.81 -6.39
C ILE A 20 -10.93 7.09 -5.14
N ALA A 21 -11.72 6.03 -5.35
CA ALA A 21 -12.24 5.18 -4.29
C ALA A 21 -11.75 3.73 -4.46
N PRO A 22 -11.30 3.07 -3.38
CA PRO A 22 -10.95 1.66 -3.42
C PRO A 22 -12.21 0.82 -3.65
N LYS A 23 -12.15 -0.12 -4.61
CA LYS A 23 -13.25 -1.08 -4.84
C LYS A 23 -13.17 -2.26 -3.86
N SER A 24 -11.96 -2.59 -3.45
CA SER A 24 -11.68 -3.73 -2.59
C SER A 24 -10.47 -3.46 -1.68
N VAL A 25 -10.32 -4.31 -0.66
CA VAL A 25 -9.14 -4.32 0.23
C VAL A 25 -7.82 -4.51 -0.53
N LYS A 26 -7.85 -5.15 -1.71
CA LYS A 26 -6.67 -5.39 -2.55
C LYS A 26 -6.16 -4.12 -3.21
N ASP A 27 -7.05 -3.15 -3.41
CA ASP A 27 -6.70 -1.84 -3.98
C ASP A 27 -6.04 -0.92 -2.95
N LEU A 28 -5.92 -1.37 -1.70
CA LEU A 28 -5.34 -0.59 -0.61
C LEU A 28 -3.97 -1.11 -0.19
N LYS A 29 -3.00 -0.19 -0.17
CA LYS A 29 -1.71 -0.36 0.50
C LYS A 29 -1.68 0.53 1.73
N LEU A 30 -1.45 -0.09 2.88
CA LEU A 30 -1.31 0.61 4.14
C LEU A 30 0.19 0.70 4.44
N ILE A 31 0.71 1.90 4.67
CA ILE A 31 2.13 2.16 4.86
C ILE A 31 2.33 2.79 6.24
N HIS A 32 3.26 2.24 7.00
CA HIS A 32 3.63 2.76 8.32
C HIS A 32 5.16 2.76 8.44
N ALA A 33 5.74 3.90 8.85
CA ALA A 33 7.19 4.12 8.96
C ALA A 33 7.99 3.53 7.77
N GLY A 34 7.56 3.88 6.55
CA GLY A 34 8.24 3.46 5.30
C GLY A 34 7.95 2.02 4.85
N LYS A 35 7.22 1.21 5.63
CA LYS A 35 6.93 -0.19 5.29
C LYS A 35 5.47 -0.38 4.89
N VAL A 36 5.25 -1.09 3.77
CA VAL A 36 3.92 -1.58 3.39
C VAL A 36 3.53 -2.73 4.32
N LEU A 37 2.36 -2.64 4.93
CA LEU A 37 1.87 -3.63 5.87
C LEU A 37 1.16 -4.80 5.18
N GLU A 38 1.46 -5.99 5.69
CA GLU A 38 0.93 -7.26 5.20
C GLU A 38 -0.44 -7.58 5.84
N ASN A 39 -1.39 -8.06 5.05
CA ASN A 39 -2.78 -8.24 5.48
C ASN A 39 -2.96 -9.25 6.63
N ASN A 40 -2.09 -10.26 6.70
CA ASN A 40 -2.08 -11.33 7.69
C ASN A 40 -1.48 -10.91 9.04
N LYS A 41 -0.82 -9.75 9.12
CA LYS A 41 -0.22 -9.26 10.38
C LYS A 41 -1.22 -8.47 11.21
N THR A 42 -0.98 -8.43 12.52
CA THR A 42 -1.71 -7.51 13.39
C THR A 42 -1.10 -6.11 13.35
N LEU A 43 -1.89 -5.11 13.75
CA LEU A 43 -1.36 -3.75 13.91
C LEU A 43 -0.28 -3.69 15.00
N ALA A 44 -0.35 -4.56 16.02
CA ALA A 44 0.66 -4.65 17.07
C ALA A 44 2.01 -5.14 16.50
N ASP A 45 1.99 -6.18 15.66
CA ASP A 45 3.20 -6.70 14.99
C ASP A 45 3.78 -5.71 13.96
N SER A 46 2.97 -4.75 13.54
CA SER A 46 3.33 -3.70 12.58
C SER A 46 3.71 -2.39 13.26
N ARG A 47 3.64 -2.31 14.60
CA ARG A 47 4.13 -1.16 15.34
C ARG A 47 5.64 -1.13 15.22
N ILE A 48 6.13 -0.02 14.69
CA ILE A 48 7.55 0.26 14.63
C ILE A 48 7.85 1.15 15.83
N THR A 49 8.61 0.64 16.79
CA THR A 49 9.07 1.35 18.00
C THR A 49 10.23 2.30 17.67
N ILE A 50 10.10 3.11 16.62
CA ILE A 50 11.07 4.20 16.38
C ILE A 50 10.70 5.32 17.35
N GLY A 51 11.42 5.40 18.46
CA GLY A 51 11.20 6.40 19.52
C GLY A 51 9.89 6.16 20.24
N ASP A 52 9.96 5.53 21.40
CA ASP A 52 8.81 5.24 22.26
C ASP A 52 7.99 6.51 22.54
N LEU A 53 6.88 6.68 21.82
CA LEU A 53 5.80 7.57 22.22
C LEU A 53 4.61 6.69 22.57
N PRO A 54 4.52 6.23 23.83
CA PRO A 54 3.43 5.37 24.29
C PRO A 54 2.09 6.12 24.45
N VAL A 55 2.01 7.38 24.02
CA VAL A 55 0.87 8.28 24.23
C VAL A 55 0.55 9.11 22.98
N GLY A 56 0.11 8.47 21.89
CA GLY A 56 -0.20 9.22 20.66
C GLY A 56 -0.99 8.46 19.61
N PHE A 57 -1.48 9.21 18.62
CA PHE A 57 -2.10 8.65 17.42
C PHE A 57 -1.03 8.05 16.50
N ILE A 58 -1.31 6.88 15.94
CA ILE A 58 -0.48 6.31 14.88
C ILE A 58 -0.99 6.85 13.54
N ILE A 59 -0.12 7.56 12.84
CA ILE A 59 -0.39 8.04 11.49
C ILE A 59 0.08 6.97 10.49
N MET A 60 -0.84 6.51 9.65
CA MET A 60 -0.58 5.56 8.58
C MET A 60 -0.93 6.19 7.25
N HIS A 61 -0.11 5.96 6.22
CA HIS A 61 -0.41 6.39 4.86
C HIS A 61 -1.25 5.33 4.16
N VAL A 62 -2.36 5.76 3.56
CA VAL A 62 -3.24 4.91 2.75
C VAL A 62 -3.05 5.27 1.29
N VAL A 63 -2.62 4.29 0.49
CA VAL A 63 -2.50 4.44 -0.96
C VAL A 63 -3.57 3.59 -1.63
N VAL A 64 -4.40 4.23 -2.46
CA VAL A 64 -5.35 3.54 -3.33
C VAL A 64 -4.67 3.29 -4.66
N GLN A 65 -4.37 2.02 -4.94
CA GLN A 65 -3.86 1.58 -6.21
C GLN A 65 -4.86 0.56 -6.78
N PRO A 66 -5.72 0.97 -7.73
CA PRO A 66 -6.62 0.05 -8.41
C PRO A 66 -5.82 -1.11 -9.00
N ALA A 67 -6.24 -2.35 -8.75
CA ALA A 67 -5.65 -3.51 -9.40
C ALA A 67 -5.91 -3.39 -10.92
N THR A 68 -4.93 -2.87 -11.67
CA THR A 68 -4.93 -2.96 -13.13
C THR A 68 -4.97 -4.45 -13.48
N GLY A 69 -6.09 -4.89 -14.07
CA GLY A 69 -6.19 -6.21 -14.66
C GLY A 69 -4.96 -6.43 -15.53
N LYS A 70 -4.18 -7.46 -15.21
CA LYS A 70 -3.11 -7.92 -16.08
C LYS A 70 -3.76 -8.54 -17.32
N ASN A 71 -4.08 -7.71 -18.29
CA ASN A 71 -4.10 -8.10 -19.70
C ASN A 71 -2.95 -7.35 -20.36
N LYS A 72 -1.72 -7.65 -19.90
CA LYS A 72 -0.59 -7.65 -20.81
C LYS A 72 -0.73 -8.94 -21.61
N THR A 73 -1.43 -8.85 -22.74
CA THR A 73 -1.31 -9.83 -23.82
C THR A 73 0.17 -10.12 -24.01
N GLU A 74 0.52 -11.41 -24.05
CA GLU A 74 1.81 -11.88 -24.50
C GLU A 74 2.22 -11.13 -25.76
N LYS A 75 3.24 -10.27 -25.65
CA LYS A 75 4.13 -10.02 -26.78
C LYS A 75 5.46 -10.59 -26.37
N SER A 76 5.88 -11.56 -27.17
CA SER A 76 6.99 -12.47 -27.03
C SER A 76 8.27 -11.83 -26.48
N LYS A 77 9.07 -12.69 -25.84
CA LYS A 77 10.51 -12.50 -25.63
C LYS A 77 11.17 -11.97 -26.91
N GLU A 78 12.26 -11.23 -26.68
CA GLU A 78 13.18 -10.59 -27.64
C GLU A 78 12.73 -9.20 -28.13
N GLU A 79 13.64 -8.22 -27.99
CA GLU A 79 13.51 -6.78 -28.28
C GLU A 79 12.67 -5.90 -27.33
N MET A 80 13.21 -5.63 -26.14
CA MET A 80 13.47 -4.23 -25.74
C MET A 80 14.54 -4.15 -24.65
N GLN A 81 15.73 -4.67 -24.99
CA GLN A 81 16.98 -4.32 -24.32
C GLN A 81 17.38 -2.88 -24.66
N LYS A 82 16.59 -1.90 -24.22
CA LYS A 82 16.95 -0.49 -24.10
C LYS A 82 15.73 0.25 -23.60
N LEU A 83 15.76 0.69 -22.34
CA LEU A 83 15.45 2.04 -21.91
C LEU A 83 15.28 2.04 -20.37
N ASN A 84 16.34 2.56 -19.74
CA ASN A 84 16.32 3.36 -18.51
C ASN A 84 16.25 2.57 -17.19
N SER A 85 17.42 2.08 -16.77
CA SER A 85 17.71 1.79 -15.36
C SER A 85 17.67 3.10 -14.56
N CYS A 86 16.51 3.42 -13.99
CA CYS A 86 16.42 4.53 -13.04
C CYS A 86 16.97 4.05 -11.70
N GLY A 87 18.26 4.30 -11.46
CA GLY A 87 18.89 4.06 -10.17
C GLY A 87 18.60 5.25 -9.25
N CYS A 88 17.90 5.01 -8.14
CA CYS A 88 17.81 5.99 -7.05
C CYS A 88 19.03 5.79 -6.15
N VAL A 89 19.92 6.78 -6.11
CA VAL A 89 20.95 6.91 -5.06
C VAL A 89 20.38 7.82 -3.98
N ILE A 90 20.46 7.38 -2.73
CA ILE A 90 20.24 8.25 -1.57
C ILE A 90 21.62 8.85 -1.25
N LEU A 91 21.74 10.17 -1.36
CA LEU A 91 22.91 10.93 -0.88
C LEU A 91 22.74 11.25 0.62
#